data_AF-A0A820HLD8-F1
#
_entry.id   AF-A0A820HLD8-F1
#
_cell.length_a   1.000
_cell.length_b   1.000
_cell.length_c   1.000
_cell.angle_alpha   90.00
_cell.angle_beta   90.00
_cell.angle_gamma   90.00
#
_symmetry.space_group_name_H-M   'P 1'
#
loop_
_entity.id
_entity.type
_entity.pdbx_description
1 polymer ?
#
loop_
_entity_poly.entity_id
_entity_poly.type
_entity_poly.pdbx_seq_one_letter_code
_entity_poly.pdbx_strand_id
1 'polypeptide(L)'
;FPLIGNYDVPDEKAVDDFGIQRWIESNKIYASGLILKKHNVPGLYGIDTRMPTKNLREYRTILGKIIMKGTDPASIPFQHLNIDNLMTQVSIQKPYIINPTGKISIACINCGMKNNQLLILCQLGAEVTIV
;
A
#
# COMPACT_ATOMS: atom_id res chain seq x y z
N PHE A 1 16.37 -4.17 -5.87
CA PHE A 1 17.08 -3.72 -4.66
C PHE A 1 17.28 -4.92 -3.74
N PRO A 2 18.52 -5.40 -3.53
CA PRO A 2 18.78 -6.57 -2.68
C PRO A 2 18.77 -6.24 -1.18
N LEU A 3 19.04 -4.99 -0.81
CA LEU A 3 18.93 -4.47 0.54
C LEU A 3 17.59 -3.72 0.66
N ILE A 4 16.77 -4.13 1.62
CA ILE A 4 15.45 -3.58 1.96
C ILE A 4 15.43 -3.42 3.49
N GLY A 5 14.89 -2.30 4.00
CA GLY A 5 14.82 -2.02 5.45
C GLY A 5 15.80 -0.97 5.99
N ASN A 6 16.66 -0.39 5.14
CA ASN A 6 17.84 0.42 5.52
C ASN A 6 17.62 1.72 6.37
N TYR A 7 16.38 2.13 6.70
CA TYR A 7 16.07 3.48 7.21
C TYR A 7 14.85 3.57 8.20
N ASP A 8 14.58 2.54 8.99
CA ASP A 8 13.73 2.53 10.23
C ASP A 8 12.26 3.03 10.36
N VAL A 9 11.54 3.37 9.27
CA VAL A 9 10.10 3.74 9.19
C VAL A 9 9.75 5.14 9.76
N PRO A 10 8.74 5.82 9.19
CA PRO A 10 8.25 7.06 9.74
C PRO A 10 7.04 6.88 10.67
N ASP A 11 6.76 7.88 11.52
CA ASP A 11 5.59 7.88 12.40
C ASP A 11 4.27 7.86 11.60
N GLU A 12 3.45 6.84 11.85
CA GLU A 12 2.11 6.65 11.25
C GLU A 12 1.09 7.72 11.70
N LYS A 13 1.34 8.40 12.83
CA LYS A 13 0.45 9.44 13.36
C LYS A 13 0.75 10.84 12.82
N ALA A 14 1.88 11.03 12.14
CA ALA A 14 2.25 12.32 11.60
C ALA A 14 1.40 12.65 10.37
N VAL A 15 0.53 13.65 10.50
CA VAL A 15 -0.27 14.22 9.41
C VAL A 15 0.31 15.55 8.92
N ASP A 16 -0.12 15.97 7.74
CA ASP A 16 0.12 17.29 7.17
C ASP A 16 -1.02 18.28 7.49
N ASP A 17 -0.94 19.47 6.90
CA ASP A 17 -1.87 20.58 7.11
C ASP A 17 -3.28 20.30 6.53
N PHE A 18 -3.44 19.24 5.73
CA PHE A 18 -4.72 18.76 5.20
C PHE A 18 -5.26 17.53 5.96
N GLY A 19 -4.54 17.05 6.99
CA GLY A 19 -4.88 15.84 7.74
C GLY A 19 -4.48 14.53 7.05
N ILE A 20 -3.70 14.59 5.96
CA ILE A 20 -3.22 13.42 5.22
C ILE A 20 -1.93 12.92 5.89
N GLN A 21 -1.71 11.60 5.96
CA GLN A 21 -0.51 11.02 6.57
C GLN A 21 0.77 11.43 5.80
N ARG A 22 1.64 12.19 6.47
CA ARG A 22 2.72 13.00 5.88
C ARG A 22 3.86 12.18 5.26
N TRP A 23 4.05 10.95 5.72
CA TRP A 23 5.19 10.11 5.36
C TRP A 23 4.81 8.84 4.58
N ILE A 24 3.52 8.64 4.30
CA ILE A 24 3.09 7.64 3.32
C ILE A 24 3.44 8.17 1.93
N GLU A 25 4.28 7.43 1.21
CA GLU A 25 4.81 7.80 -0.12
C GLU A 25 5.72 9.03 -0.16
N SER A 26 6.66 9.11 0.78
CA SER A 26 7.67 10.18 0.73
C SER A 26 8.66 10.02 -0.43
N ASN A 27 9.14 11.17 -0.94
CA ASN A 27 10.28 11.29 -1.86
C ASN A 27 11.64 10.92 -1.20
N LYS A 28 11.65 10.52 0.08
CA LYS A 28 12.83 10.09 0.84
C LYS A 28 12.53 8.75 1.52
N ILE A 29 13.56 7.94 1.73
CA ILE A 29 13.40 6.57 2.24
C ILE A 29 13.41 6.56 3.77
N TYR A 30 12.40 5.89 4.33
CA TYR A 30 12.27 5.48 5.73
C TYR A 30 11.76 4.01 5.69
N ALA A 31 12.34 2.99 6.38
CA ALA A 31 12.09 1.55 6.01
C ALA A 31 11.88 0.41 7.08
N SER A 32 12.69 0.27 8.14
CA SER A 32 12.50 -0.66 9.30
C SER A 32 12.50 -2.19 9.12
N GLY A 33 12.44 -2.88 10.27
CA GLY A 33 12.30 -4.34 10.43
C GLY A 33 11.33 -4.83 11.53
N LEU A 34 10.94 -4.01 12.51
CA LEU A 34 10.08 -4.47 13.63
C LEU A 34 8.57 -4.51 13.28
N ILE A 35 8.17 -3.78 12.24
CA ILE A 35 6.78 -3.37 12.00
C ILE A 35 5.97 -4.36 11.16
N LEU A 36 6.62 -5.28 10.44
CA LEU A 36 5.95 -6.42 9.81
C LEU A 36 5.13 -7.23 10.83
N LYS A 37 5.68 -7.42 12.05
CA LYS A 37 4.96 -8.08 13.15
C LYS A 37 3.76 -7.26 13.67
N LYS A 38 3.88 -5.93 13.72
CA LYS A 38 2.80 -5.03 14.20
C LYS A 38 1.56 -5.11 13.31
N HIS A 39 1.76 -5.18 11.99
CA HIS A 39 0.68 -5.26 11.01
C HIS A 39 0.30 -6.70 10.62
N ASN A 40 0.80 -7.71 11.34
CA ASN A 40 0.59 -9.14 11.05
C ASN A 40 0.97 -9.58 9.62
N VAL A 41 2.00 -8.94 9.03
CA VAL A 41 2.49 -9.24 7.69
C VAL A 41 3.71 -10.17 7.77
N PRO A 42 3.74 -11.33 7.07
CA PRO A 42 4.90 -12.19 7.04
C PRO A 42 6.04 -11.58 6.20
N GLY A 43 7.27 -11.67 6.70
CA GLY A 43 8.50 -11.26 6.00
C GLY A 43 9.47 -12.42 5.80
N LEU A 44 10.17 -12.44 4.66
CA LEU A 44 11.27 -13.36 4.38
C LEU A 44 12.52 -12.58 3.99
N TYR A 45 13.67 -13.08 4.41
CA TYR A 45 14.99 -12.57 4.03
C TYR A 45 15.94 -13.76 3.73
N GLY A 46 17.10 -13.49 3.15
CA GLY A 46 18.10 -14.52 2.83
C GLY A 46 17.75 -15.43 1.63
N ILE A 47 16.68 -15.13 0.89
CA ILE A 47 16.34 -15.80 -0.37
C ILE A 47 17.00 -15.10 -1.56
N ASP A 48 17.36 -15.86 -2.61
CA ASP A 48 17.70 -15.23 -3.90
C ASP A 48 16.42 -14.68 -4.55
N THR A 49 16.22 -13.36 -4.46
CA THR A 49 15.10 -12.67 -5.08
C THR A 49 15.22 -12.55 -6.60
N ARG A 50 16.40 -12.81 -7.20
CA ARG A 50 16.62 -12.83 -8.65
C ARG A 50 15.97 -14.04 -9.31
N MET A 51 15.98 -15.20 -8.65
CA MET A 51 15.33 -16.43 -9.13
C MET A 51 13.82 -16.26 -9.37
N PRO A 52 12.96 -15.89 -8.39
CA PRO A 52 11.53 -15.70 -8.65
C PRO A 52 11.27 -14.54 -9.60
N THR A 53 12.12 -13.50 -9.62
CA THR A 53 12.02 -12.41 -10.61
C THR A 53 12.21 -12.90 -12.05
N LYS A 54 13.08 -13.88 -12.31
CA LYS A 54 13.19 -14.52 -13.62
C LYS A 54 11.92 -15.30 -13.96
N ASN A 55 11.44 -16.15 -13.05
CA ASN A 55 10.27 -16.98 -13.27
C ASN A 55 9.02 -16.13 -13.58
N LEU A 56 8.80 -15.04 -12.83
CA LEU A 56 7.70 -14.09 -13.07
C LEU A 56 7.82 -13.36 -14.43
N ARG A 57 9.04 -13.17 -14.95
CA ARG A 57 9.23 -12.58 -16.28
C ARG A 57 8.90 -13.56 -17.41
N GLU A 58 9.17 -14.85 -17.20
CA GLU A 58 8.94 -15.91 -18.19
C GLU A 58 7.48 -16.37 -18.21
N TYR A 59 6.94 -16.75 -17.05
CA TYR A 59 5.60 -17.32 -16.91
C TYR A 59 4.51 -16.31 -16.52
N ARG A 60 4.86 -15.01 -16.45
CA ARG A 60 3.97 -13.90 -16.06
C ARG A 60 3.42 -14.05 -14.64
N THR A 61 2.15 -14.42 -14.50
CA THR A 61 1.46 -14.47 -13.21
C THR A 61 1.65 -15.84 -12.57
N ILE A 62 2.42 -15.88 -11.48
CA ILE A 62 2.65 -17.10 -10.70
C ILE A 62 2.03 -16.91 -9.32
N LEU A 63 1.24 -17.89 -8.87
CA LEU A 63 0.72 -17.91 -7.50
C LEU A 63 1.82 -18.39 -6.54
N GLY A 64 1.95 -17.69 -5.41
CA GLY A 64 2.91 -17.99 -4.36
C GLY A 64 2.27 -17.90 -2.98
N LYS A 65 2.83 -18.61 -2.00
CA LYS A 65 2.43 -18.54 -0.59
C LYS A 65 3.63 -18.73 0.31
N ILE A 66 3.63 -18.05 1.45
CA ILE A 66 4.66 -18.18 2.50
C ILE A 66 4.07 -19.10 3.57
N ILE A 67 4.74 -20.22 3.85
CA ILE A 67 4.33 -21.19 4.87
C ILE A 67 5.29 -21.12 6.04
N MET A 68 4.76 -20.93 7.26
CA MET A 68 5.57 -20.99 8.48
C MET A 68 5.92 -22.44 8.82
N LYS A 69 7.11 -22.65 9.40
CA LYS A 69 7.56 -23.98 9.82
C LYS A 69 6.58 -24.56 10.85
N GLY A 70 6.05 -25.75 10.57
CA GLY A 70 5.04 -26.42 11.41
C GLY A 70 3.59 -26.23 10.95
N THR A 71 3.32 -25.35 9.99
CA THR A 71 2.03 -25.27 9.30
C THR A 71 2.00 -26.24 8.12
N ASP A 72 0.93 -27.02 7.97
CA ASP A 72 0.70 -27.87 6.80
C ASP A 72 0.48 -26.99 5.54
N PRO A 73 1.28 -27.12 4.48
CA PRO A 73 1.07 -26.40 3.23
C PRO A 73 -0.30 -26.65 2.57
N ALA A 74 -0.97 -27.79 2.82
CA ALA A 74 -2.29 -28.05 2.26
C ALA A 74 -3.41 -27.25 2.95
N SER A 75 -3.23 -26.89 4.23
CA SER A 75 -4.20 -26.10 5.01
C SER A 75 -4.41 -24.66 4.52
N ILE A 76 -3.46 -24.11 3.75
CA ILE A 76 -3.53 -22.74 3.20
C ILE A 76 -3.72 -22.85 1.67
N PRO A 77 -4.94 -22.65 1.14
CA PRO A 77 -5.17 -22.66 -0.30
C PRO A 77 -4.51 -21.47 -1.00
N PHE A 78 -4.29 -21.57 -2.31
CA PHE A 78 -3.93 -20.41 -3.12
C PHE A 78 -5.16 -19.52 -3.34
N GLN A 79 -4.98 -18.20 -3.23
CA GLN A 79 -6.00 -17.21 -3.54
C GLN A 79 -5.80 -16.67 -4.97
N HIS A 80 -6.88 -16.63 -5.75
CA HIS A 80 -6.87 -16.10 -7.12
C HIS A 80 -7.38 -14.66 -7.15
N LEU A 81 -6.47 -13.69 -7.11
CA LEU A 81 -6.77 -12.24 -7.12
C LEU A 81 -7.65 -11.76 -8.28
N ASN A 82 -7.75 -12.53 -9.37
CA ASN A 82 -8.54 -12.19 -10.55
C ASN A 82 -10.04 -12.53 -10.42
N ILE A 83 -10.46 -13.17 -9.32
CA ILE A 83 -11.86 -13.59 -9.10
C ILE A 83 -12.59 -12.60 -8.20
N ASP A 84 -11.87 -12.00 -7.23
CA ASP A 84 -12.45 -11.08 -6.25
C ASP A 84 -12.46 -9.63 -6.74
N ASN A 85 -13.53 -8.90 -6.43
CA ASN A 85 -13.55 -7.45 -6.65
C ASN A 85 -12.72 -6.75 -5.56
N LEU A 86 -11.41 -6.61 -5.81
CA LEU A 86 -10.48 -5.96 -4.88
C LEU A 86 -10.85 -4.51 -4.57
N MET A 87 -11.58 -3.81 -5.45
CA MET A 87 -11.96 -2.41 -5.21
C MET A 87 -12.87 -2.27 -4.00
N THR A 88 -13.86 -3.16 -3.81
CA THR A 88 -14.78 -3.06 -2.65
C THR A 88 -14.09 -3.26 -1.30
N GLN A 89 -12.89 -3.85 -1.28
CA GLN A 89 -12.08 -4.02 -0.07
C GLN A 89 -11.26 -2.76 0.29
N VAL A 90 -11.00 -1.87 -0.68
CA VAL A 90 -10.13 -0.67 -0.51
C VAL A 90 -10.86 0.66 -0.74
N SER A 91 -12.05 0.65 -1.34
CA SER A 91 -12.92 1.82 -1.49
C SER A 91 -13.41 2.32 -0.13
N ILE A 92 -13.68 3.62 -0.07
CA ILE A 92 -14.22 4.26 1.14
C ILE A 92 -15.67 3.84 1.39
N GLN A 93 -16.05 3.79 2.66
CA GLN A 93 -17.40 3.39 3.08
C GLN A 93 -18.38 4.58 3.12
N LYS A 94 -17.87 5.81 3.22
CA LYS A 94 -18.65 7.06 3.29
C LYS A 94 -17.87 8.19 2.61
N PRO A 95 -18.50 9.00 1.73
CA PRO A 95 -17.88 10.17 1.15
C PRO A 95 -17.42 11.19 2.19
N TYR A 96 -16.33 11.89 1.89
CA TYR A 96 -15.79 12.97 2.72
C TYR A 96 -15.03 13.99 1.87
N ILE A 97 -14.82 15.20 2.42
CA ILE A 97 -14.21 16.33 1.73
C ILE A 97 -12.85 16.65 2.38
N ILE A 98 -11.83 16.88 1.56
CA ILE A 98 -10.53 17.44 1.96
C ILE A 98 -10.38 18.84 1.34
N ASN A 99 -9.77 19.76 2.09
CA ASN A 99 -9.52 21.15 1.68
C ASN A 99 -10.80 21.92 1.23
N PRO A 100 -11.82 22.08 2.10
CA PRO A 100 -13.08 22.77 1.77
C PRO A 100 -12.94 24.27 1.48
N THR A 101 -11.74 24.83 1.60
CA THR A 101 -11.40 26.20 1.19
C THR A 101 -10.77 26.26 -0.22
N GLY A 102 -10.75 25.14 -0.95
CA GLY A 102 -10.25 25.05 -2.30
C GLY A 102 -11.06 25.89 -3.30
N LYS A 103 -10.41 26.35 -4.36
CA LYS A 103 -11.02 27.21 -5.40
C LYS A 103 -11.71 26.43 -6.52
N ILE A 104 -11.42 25.15 -6.63
CA ILE A 104 -11.92 24.23 -7.65
C ILE A 104 -12.40 22.97 -6.93
N SER A 105 -13.66 22.59 -7.08
CA SER A 105 -14.17 21.34 -6.49
C SER A 105 -13.96 20.17 -7.44
N ILE A 106 -13.39 19.08 -6.95
CA ILE A 106 -13.06 17.87 -7.71
C ILE A 106 -13.67 16.66 -7.00
N ALA A 107 -14.44 15.87 -7.74
CA ALA A 107 -14.94 14.57 -7.28
C ALA A 107 -13.94 13.45 -7.64
N CYS A 108 -13.51 12.68 -6.65
CA CYS A 108 -12.52 11.61 -6.77
C CYS A 108 -13.15 10.26 -6.41
N ILE A 109 -13.43 9.44 -7.43
CA ILE A 109 -13.92 8.06 -7.22
C ILE A 109 -12.76 7.21 -6.65
N ASN A 110 -12.94 6.68 -5.44
CA ASN A 110 -11.90 5.93 -4.74
C ASN A 110 -11.88 4.45 -5.14
N CYS A 111 -11.08 4.15 -6.16
CA CYS A 111 -10.75 2.78 -6.59
C CYS A 111 -9.48 2.22 -5.90
N GLY A 112 -9.13 2.69 -4.69
CA GLY A 112 -7.82 2.48 -4.07
C GLY A 112 -6.86 3.64 -4.37
N MET A 113 -7.34 4.88 -4.23
CA MET A 113 -6.58 6.10 -4.46
C MET A 113 -5.43 6.23 -3.46
N LYS A 114 -4.30 6.76 -3.93
CA LYS A 114 -3.07 6.92 -3.14
C LYS A 114 -3.03 8.29 -2.48
N ASN A 115 -2.60 8.38 -1.22
CA ASN A 115 -2.57 9.62 -0.43
C ASN A 115 -1.85 10.77 -1.15
N ASN A 116 -0.76 10.48 -1.86
CA ASN A 116 0.00 11.50 -2.59
C ASN A 116 -0.78 12.11 -3.78
N GLN A 117 -1.78 11.41 -4.33
CA GLN A 117 -2.66 11.97 -5.38
C GLN A 117 -3.58 13.04 -4.79
N LEU A 118 -4.17 12.76 -3.61
CA LEU A 118 -5.00 13.72 -2.86
C LEU A 118 -4.17 14.94 -2.42
N LEU A 119 -2.95 14.70 -1.91
CA LEU A 119 -2.03 15.76 -1.49
C LEU A 119 -1.72 16.75 -2.62
N ILE A 120 -1.39 16.24 -3.81
CA ILE A 120 -1.08 17.09 -4.97
C ILE A 120 -2.30 17.93 -5.38
N LEU A 121 -3.52 17.36 -5.38
CA LEU A 121 -4.74 18.11 -5.68
C LEU A 121 -4.99 19.23 -4.66
N CYS A 122 -4.81 18.95 -3.37
CA CYS A 122 -4.98 19.95 -2.30
C CYS A 122 -3.91 21.06 -2.39
N GLN A 123 -2.65 20.71 -2.68
CA GLN A 123 -1.56 21.67 -2.90
C GLN A 123 -1.78 22.58 -4.13
N LEU A 124 -2.47 22.07 -5.16
CA LEU A 124 -2.91 22.87 -6.31
C LEU A 124 -4.15 23.74 -6.00
N GLY A 125 -4.65 23.71 -4.77
CA GLY A 125 -5.77 24.53 -4.30
C GLY A 125 -7.15 23.96 -4.64
N ALA A 126 -7.27 22.67 -4.94
CA ALA A 126 -8.56 22.02 -5.14
C ALA A 126 -9.19 21.59 -3.80
N GLU A 127 -10.51 21.73 -3.71
CA GLU A 127 -11.36 20.99 -2.78
C GLU A 127 -11.57 19.60 -3.39
N VAL A 128 -11.37 18.54 -2.59
CA VAL A 128 -11.46 17.16 -3.07
C VAL A 128 -12.56 16.42 -2.31
N THR A 129 -13.66 16.15 -2.99
CA THR A 129 -14.71 15.25 -2.49
C THR A 129 -14.41 13.83 -2.93
N ILE A 130 -14.17 12.94 -1.98
CA ILE A 130 -13.83 11.53 -2.26
C ILE A 130 -15.12 10.72 -2.16
N VAL A 131 -15.41 9.90 -3.17
CA VAL A 131 -16.65 9.10 -3.32
C VAL A 131 -16.37 7.62 -3.58
#